data_AF-A0A378F441-F1
#
_entry.id   AF-A0A378F441-F1
#
_cell.length_a   1.000
_cell.length_b   1.000
_cell.length_c   1.000
_cell.angle_alpha   90.00
_cell.angle_beta   90.00
_cell.angle_gamma   90.00
#
_symmetry.space_group_name_H-M   'P 1'
#
loop_
_entity.id
_entity.type
_entity.pdbx_description
1 polymer ?
#
loop_
_entity_poly.entity_id
_entity_poly.type
_entity_poly.pdbx_seq_one_letter_code
_entity_poly.pdbx_strand_id
1 'polypeptide(L)'
;MAHPSVSDYQLTALHALRNEAGRLVHDGQKGAPWYRRFGLDHHQQLLNAVLPWYGVANHRLIRDPANAALQQALSALVNSAPNSDQRARLAKPGYDQLKAWLMMARPDKADGAFFAQTMKTVQPTRMGISTGLWQSLAPDLWAFYLSLLPERPEWKIIPDAQRVSQSRQVLLQQLGRRNAESTLYENMLKSVRRNFADVSLEDMTSGTDARRLFTTDEVVPGMFTRQAWEGGIQQAIDKAASSRREEIDWVLSDSRKTMSTDLSPEALKARLTRRYFTDFAGSWLNFLNSLRLNPATTIADVTDQLTLISDVRQSPLIALMNTLAWQGQAGQQREGLSDSLIKSAKDLVGGKDKPVIDQSAAGPQGPLDDTFGPLLQLMGKNTGSNVMSADSTLSLQTYLTRITRVRLRLQQVANASDPQEMMQVLAQTVFQGKSVDLTDTQQYGSLISASLGEEWSGFGNTLFVQPLTQAWETVLLPSAASLNDKWRRSVVANWHTAFDGRFPFAASKSDASLPMLAEFVRKDSGRIERFLTTELNGVLHKEGSQWVPDKVNSHGLVFNPAFLRAINQLSQLSDILSPTAARGSALSYRPGLPRRLSRHI
;
A
#
# COMPACT_ATOMS: atom_id res chain seq x y z
N MET A 1 -32.81 -58.91 -20.95
CA MET A 1 -31.85 -59.82 -20.31
C MET A 1 -31.21 -59.07 -19.14
N ALA A 2 -31.48 -59.49 -17.91
CA ALA A 2 -30.91 -58.87 -16.72
C ALA A 2 -29.42 -59.26 -16.61
N HIS A 3 -28.52 -58.28 -16.64
CA HIS A 3 -27.12 -58.53 -16.31
C HIS A 3 -27.02 -59.00 -14.86
N PRO A 4 -26.21 -60.03 -14.53
CA PRO A 4 -26.08 -60.48 -13.15
C PRO A 4 -25.57 -59.30 -12.30
N SER A 5 -26.26 -59.04 -11.19
CA SER A 5 -25.91 -58.00 -10.21
C SER A 5 -24.44 -58.16 -9.82
N VAL A 6 -23.67 -57.07 -9.96
CA VAL A 6 -22.28 -57.02 -9.49
C VAL A 6 -22.24 -57.34 -8.00
N SER A 7 -21.27 -58.13 -7.54
CA SER A 7 -21.18 -58.59 -6.14
C SER A 7 -19.86 -58.22 -5.46
N ASP A 8 -19.87 -58.23 -4.12
CA ASP A 8 -18.68 -58.05 -3.27
C ASP A 8 -17.54 -58.99 -3.65
N TYR A 9 -17.88 -60.24 -4.03
CA TYR A 9 -16.91 -61.22 -4.50
C TYR A 9 -16.20 -60.77 -5.78
N GLN A 10 -16.94 -60.26 -6.76
CA GLN A 10 -16.35 -59.80 -8.02
C GLN A 10 -15.39 -58.62 -7.82
N LEU A 11 -15.72 -57.70 -6.92
CA LEU A 11 -14.84 -56.58 -6.58
C LEU A 11 -13.56 -57.04 -5.87
N THR A 12 -13.70 -57.95 -4.89
CA THR A 12 -12.56 -58.49 -4.13
C THR A 12 -11.63 -59.30 -5.05
N ALA A 13 -12.20 -60.09 -5.97
CA ALA A 13 -11.45 -60.83 -6.97
C ALA A 13 -10.71 -59.89 -7.94
N LEU A 14 -11.35 -58.80 -8.38
CA LEU A 14 -10.68 -57.78 -9.21
C LEU A 14 -9.53 -57.11 -8.46
N HIS A 15 -9.70 -56.81 -7.17
CA HIS A 15 -8.66 -56.22 -6.34
C HIS A 15 -7.47 -57.18 -6.12
N ALA A 16 -7.72 -58.47 -5.93
CA ALA A 16 -6.66 -59.47 -5.91
C ALA A 16 -5.88 -59.52 -7.24
N LEU A 17 -6.59 -59.48 -8.37
CA LEU A 17 -5.99 -59.44 -9.70
C LEU A 17 -5.18 -58.16 -9.92
N ARG A 18 -5.68 -57.01 -9.43
CA ARG A 18 -4.96 -55.72 -9.43
C ARG A 18 -3.66 -55.82 -8.64
N ASN A 19 -3.66 -56.44 -7.46
CA ASN A 19 -2.45 -56.56 -6.65
C ASN A 19 -1.38 -57.40 -7.33
N GLU A 20 -1.77 -58.49 -8.00
CA GLU A 20 -0.84 -59.30 -8.77
C GLU A 20 -0.32 -58.56 -10.00
N ALA A 21 -1.20 -57.91 -10.77
CA ALA A 21 -0.80 -57.07 -11.90
C ALA A 21 0.12 -55.91 -11.47
N GLY A 22 -0.19 -55.25 -10.35
CA GLY A 22 0.62 -54.15 -9.81
C GLY A 22 2.00 -54.59 -9.35
N ARG A 23 2.12 -55.79 -8.76
CA ARG A 23 3.41 -56.40 -8.45
C ARG A 23 4.23 -56.65 -9.73
N LEU A 24 3.61 -57.24 -10.76
CA LEU A 24 4.28 -57.53 -12.03
C LEU A 24 4.75 -56.25 -12.76
N VAL A 25 3.95 -55.19 -12.73
CA VAL A 25 4.33 -53.86 -13.27
C VAL A 25 5.50 -53.28 -12.48
N HIS A 26 5.47 -53.37 -11.14
CA HIS A 26 6.54 -52.89 -10.28
C HIS A 26 7.86 -53.62 -10.54
N ASP A 27 7.82 -54.95 -10.65
CA ASP A 27 8.97 -55.79 -10.93
C ASP A 27 9.58 -55.46 -12.32
N GLY A 28 8.76 -55.10 -13.31
CA GLY A 28 9.23 -54.65 -14.62
C GLY A 28 9.92 -53.27 -14.60
N GLN A 29 9.45 -52.35 -13.75
CA GLN A 29 10.00 -50.98 -13.68
C GLN A 29 11.24 -50.87 -12.78
N LYS A 30 11.28 -51.60 -11.65
CA LYS A 30 12.37 -51.54 -10.65
C LYS A 30 13.29 -52.77 -10.65
N GLY A 31 12.98 -53.77 -11.47
CA GLY A 31 13.65 -55.05 -11.55
C GLY A 31 13.17 -56.02 -10.47
N ALA A 32 12.88 -57.27 -10.86
CA ALA A 32 12.42 -58.32 -9.96
C ALA A 32 13.35 -58.52 -8.74
N PRO A 33 12.88 -59.09 -7.62
CA PRO A 33 13.75 -59.41 -6.47
C PRO A 33 14.96 -60.27 -6.87
N TRP A 34 16.11 -60.06 -6.22
CA TRP A 34 17.40 -60.66 -6.61
C TRP A 34 17.33 -62.20 -6.76
N TYR A 35 16.56 -62.88 -5.91
CA TYR A 35 16.38 -64.33 -5.95
C TYR A 35 15.57 -64.86 -7.15
N ARG A 36 14.91 -63.97 -7.92
CA ARG A 36 14.19 -64.32 -9.16
C ARG A 36 14.97 -63.96 -10.43
N ARG A 37 16.05 -63.17 -10.31
CA ARG A 37 16.82 -62.66 -11.47
C ARG A 37 17.61 -63.74 -12.22
N PHE A 38 17.76 -64.95 -11.67
CA PHE A 38 18.45 -66.08 -12.30
C PHE A 38 17.50 -66.94 -13.16
N GLY A 39 16.87 -66.34 -14.17
CA GLY A 39 16.04 -67.07 -15.15
C GLY A 39 14.64 -67.49 -14.68
N LEU A 40 14.24 -67.10 -13.46
CA LEU A 40 12.89 -67.33 -12.93
C LEU A 40 11.96 -66.12 -13.14
N ASP A 41 12.49 -65.02 -13.66
CA ASP A 41 11.74 -63.79 -13.89
C ASP A 41 10.91 -63.87 -15.18
N HIS A 42 9.64 -64.23 -15.03
CA HIS A 42 8.66 -64.32 -16.12
C HIS A 42 7.68 -63.13 -16.08
N HIS A 43 8.04 -62.01 -15.43
CA HIS A 43 7.10 -60.92 -15.14
C HIS A 43 6.38 -60.41 -16.39
N GLN A 44 7.10 -60.22 -17.50
CA GLN A 44 6.53 -59.65 -18.72
C GLN A 44 5.58 -60.62 -19.43
N GLN A 45 5.86 -61.92 -19.39
CA GLN A 45 5.01 -62.98 -19.95
C GLN A 45 3.72 -63.13 -19.12
N LEU A 46 3.85 -63.13 -17.80
CA LEU A 46 2.71 -63.17 -16.87
C LEU A 46 1.85 -61.91 -16.99
N LEU A 47 2.47 -60.74 -17.09
CA LEU A 47 1.77 -59.48 -17.25
C LEU A 47 0.97 -59.45 -18.57
N ASN A 48 1.57 -59.93 -19.67
CA ASN A 48 0.88 -60.05 -20.96
C ASN A 48 -0.27 -61.07 -20.94
N ALA A 49 -0.19 -62.10 -20.11
CA ALA A 49 -1.27 -63.08 -19.94
C ALA A 49 -2.42 -62.53 -19.06
N VAL A 50 -2.10 -61.80 -17.99
CA VAL A 50 -3.07 -61.32 -17.00
C VAL A 50 -3.80 -60.04 -17.44
N LEU A 51 -3.09 -59.09 -18.06
CA LEU A 51 -3.64 -57.77 -18.38
C LEU A 51 -4.88 -57.79 -19.27
N PRO A 52 -5.01 -58.63 -20.31
CA PRO A 52 -6.23 -58.68 -21.13
C PRO A 52 -7.48 -59.02 -20.31
N TRP A 53 -7.38 -60.01 -19.42
CA TRP A 53 -8.47 -60.43 -18.54
C TRP A 53 -8.78 -59.39 -17.47
N TYR A 54 -7.74 -58.80 -16.88
CA TYR A 54 -7.89 -57.66 -15.97
C TYR A 54 -8.61 -56.50 -16.68
N GLY A 55 -8.23 -56.15 -17.90
CA GLY A 55 -8.83 -55.07 -18.69
C GLY A 55 -10.33 -55.28 -18.89
N VAL A 56 -10.77 -56.48 -19.28
CA VAL A 56 -12.20 -56.80 -19.45
C VAL A 56 -12.97 -56.64 -18.13
N ALA A 57 -12.43 -57.18 -17.03
CA ALA A 57 -13.08 -57.09 -15.72
C ALA A 57 -13.10 -55.65 -15.18
N ASN A 58 -11.98 -54.93 -15.31
CA ASN A 58 -11.82 -53.53 -14.94
C ASN A 58 -12.75 -52.62 -15.73
N HIS A 59 -12.91 -52.84 -17.04
CA HIS A 59 -13.82 -52.04 -17.85
C HIS A 59 -15.25 -52.14 -17.34
N ARG A 60 -15.72 -53.37 -17.11
CA ARG A 60 -17.08 -53.63 -16.64
C ARG A 60 -17.33 -53.13 -15.21
N LEU A 61 -16.37 -53.31 -14.30
CA LEU A 61 -16.58 -53.07 -12.87
C LEU A 61 -16.17 -51.67 -12.41
N ILE A 62 -15.22 -51.05 -13.10
CA ILE A 62 -14.56 -49.81 -12.66
C ILE A 62 -14.66 -48.72 -13.71
N ARG A 63 -14.14 -48.93 -14.93
CA ARG A 63 -14.08 -47.87 -15.97
C ARG A 63 -15.47 -47.40 -16.39
N ASP A 64 -16.31 -48.31 -16.86
CA ASP A 64 -17.60 -47.95 -17.45
C ASP A 64 -18.57 -47.39 -16.39
N PRO A 65 -18.63 -47.92 -15.15
CA PRO A 65 -19.38 -47.29 -14.07
C PRO A 65 -18.86 -45.91 -13.67
N ALA A 66 -17.53 -45.70 -13.64
CA ALA A 66 -16.95 -44.38 -13.37
C ALA A 66 -17.29 -43.38 -14.49
N ASN A 67 -17.20 -43.81 -15.75
CA ASN A 67 -17.60 -43.03 -16.91
C ASN A 67 -19.08 -42.59 -16.82
N ALA A 68 -19.98 -43.52 -16.51
CA ALA A 68 -21.40 -43.23 -16.35
C ALA A 68 -21.69 -42.27 -15.18
N ALA A 69 -21.01 -42.45 -14.04
CA ALA A 69 -21.18 -41.61 -12.87
C ALA A 69 -20.69 -40.17 -13.11
N LEU A 70 -19.54 -40.01 -13.78
CA LEU A 70 -19.02 -38.70 -14.20
C LEU A 70 -19.95 -38.02 -15.20
N GLN A 71 -20.45 -38.78 -16.18
CA GLN A 71 -21.42 -38.27 -17.16
C GLN A 71 -22.70 -37.77 -16.47
N GLN A 72 -23.21 -38.51 -15.48
CA GLN A 72 -24.39 -38.12 -14.71
C GLN A 72 -24.14 -36.85 -13.87
N ALA A 73 -23.00 -36.76 -13.19
CA ALA A 73 -22.64 -35.60 -12.39
C ALA A 73 -22.50 -34.33 -13.24
N LEU A 74 -21.82 -34.42 -14.40
CA LEU A 74 -21.71 -33.32 -15.35
C LEU A 74 -23.06 -32.94 -15.97
N SER A 75 -23.96 -33.91 -16.17
CA SER A 75 -25.32 -33.62 -16.63
C SER A 75 -26.09 -32.78 -15.61
N ALA A 76 -25.93 -33.06 -14.32
CA ALA A 76 -26.55 -32.26 -13.26
C ALA A 76 -26.05 -30.80 -13.26
N LEU A 77 -24.76 -30.58 -13.52
CA LEU A 77 -24.18 -29.24 -13.68
C LEU A 77 -24.74 -28.52 -14.93
N VAL A 78 -24.79 -29.20 -16.06
CA VAL A 78 -25.27 -28.63 -17.33
C VAL A 78 -26.78 -28.31 -17.25
N ASN A 79 -27.56 -29.12 -16.55
CA ASN A 79 -29.01 -28.96 -16.46
C ASN A 79 -29.48 -28.05 -15.31
N SER A 80 -28.61 -27.65 -14.37
CA SER A 80 -28.99 -26.71 -13.31
C SER A 80 -29.42 -25.35 -13.89
N ALA A 81 -30.31 -24.60 -13.23
CA ALA A 81 -30.78 -23.31 -13.75
C ALA A 81 -29.62 -22.28 -13.93
N PRO A 82 -29.60 -21.48 -15.02
CA PRO A 82 -28.67 -20.37 -15.18
C PRO A 82 -28.73 -19.40 -13.99
N ASN A 83 -27.57 -18.92 -13.54
CA ASN A 83 -27.42 -17.98 -12.41
C ASN A 83 -28.00 -18.46 -11.06
N SER A 84 -28.21 -19.76 -10.87
CA SER A 84 -28.67 -20.30 -9.58
C SER A 84 -27.51 -20.58 -8.59
N ASP A 85 -27.79 -20.48 -7.29
CA ASP A 85 -26.84 -20.86 -6.24
C ASP A 85 -26.42 -22.32 -6.33
N GLN A 86 -27.34 -23.20 -6.76
CA GLN A 86 -27.06 -24.60 -7.01
C GLN A 86 -25.97 -24.77 -8.09
N ARG A 87 -26.08 -24.03 -9.21
CA ARG A 87 -25.07 -24.03 -10.27
C ARG A 87 -23.71 -23.54 -9.76
N ALA A 88 -23.69 -22.49 -8.92
CA ALA A 88 -22.47 -21.98 -8.32
C ALA A 88 -21.79 -23.02 -7.40
N ARG A 89 -22.57 -23.72 -6.56
CA ARG A 89 -22.06 -24.80 -5.70
C ARG A 89 -21.53 -26.00 -6.49
N LEU A 90 -22.16 -26.34 -7.61
CA LEU A 90 -21.75 -27.45 -8.48
C LEU A 90 -20.52 -27.12 -9.35
N ALA A 91 -20.17 -25.84 -9.56
CA ALA A 91 -19.11 -25.45 -10.48
C ALA A 91 -17.73 -26.01 -10.08
N LYS A 92 -17.34 -25.93 -8.80
CA LYS A 92 -16.03 -26.41 -8.35
C LYS A 92 -15.91 -27.94 -8.45
N PRO A 93 -16.82 -28.76 -7.88
CA PRO A 93 -16.81 -30.21 -8.09
C PRO A 93 -16.97 -30.59 -9.57
N GLY A 94 -17.76 -29.82 -10.32
CA GLY A 94 -17.98 -30.04 -11.76
C GLY A 94 -16.71 -29.89 -12.61
N TYR A 95 -15.80 -28.99 -12.20
CA TYR A 95 -14.48 -28.89 -12.81
C TYR A 95 -13.67 -30.17 -12.59
N ASP A 96 -13.58 -30.64 -11.34
CA ASP A 96 -12.82 -31.85 -11.00
C ASP A 96 -13.38 -33.09 -11.71
N GLN A 97 -14.71 -33.18 -11.82
CA GLN A 97 -15.42 -34.20 -12.57
C GLN A 97 -15.12 -34.15 -14.07
N LEU A 98 -15.12 -32.97 -14.69
CA LEU A 98 -14.78 -32.83 -16.11
C LEU A 98 -13.32 -33.22 -16.35
N LYS A 99 -12.41 -32.78 -15.48
CA LYS A 99 -10.99 -33.15 -15.52
C LYS A 99 -10.82 -34.67 -15.44
N ALA A 100 -11.42 -35.31 -14.44
CA ALA A 100 -11.39 -36.76 -14.28
C ALA A 100 -11.95 -37.50 -15.51
N TRP A 101 -13.04 -37.01 -16.09
CA TRP A 101 -13.65 -37.60 -17.28
C TRP A 101 -12.75 -37.50 -18.52
N LEU A 102 -12.08 -36.35 -18.71
CA LEU A 102 -11.12 -36.16 -19.80
C LEU A 102 -9.83 -36.97 -19.61
N MET A 103 -9.37 -37.22 -18.37
CA MET A 103 -8.22 -38.10 -18.11
C MET A 103 -8.46 -39.52 -18.62
N MET A 104 -9.70 -40.04 -18.52
CA MET A 104 -10.05 -41.35 -19.06
C MET A 104 -9.95 -41.42 -20.61
N ALA A 105 -9.93 -40.27 -21.28
CA ALA A 105 -9.83 -40.16 -22.74
C ALA A 105 -8.43 -39.74 -23.23
N ARG A 106 -7.60 -39.21 -22.34
CA ARG A 106 -6.27 -38.64 -22.61
C ARG A 106 -5.20 -39.38 -21.81
N PRO A 107 -4.61 -40.47 -22.37
CA PRO A 107 -3.56 -41.23 -21.71
C PRO A 107 -2.37 -40.37 -21.25
N ASP A 108 -2.04 -39.30 -22.00
CA ASP A 108 -0.97 -38.35 -21.68
C ASP A 108 -1.25 -37.47 -20.45
N LYS A 109 -2.49 -37.46 -19.95
CA LYS A 109 -2.94 -36.66 -18.79
C LYS A 109 -3.42 -37.52 -17.62
N ALA A 110 -3.14 -38.82 -17.63
CA ALA A 110 -3.58 -39.74 -16.59
C ALA A 110 -2.90 -39.46 -15.23
N ASP A 111 -3.70 -39.06 -14.24
CA ASP A 111 -3.31 -38.95 -12.82
C ASP A 111 -4.25 -39.81 -11.95
N GLY A 112 -3.78 -40.99 -11.55
CA GLY A 112 -4.57 -41.94 -10.77
C GLY A 112 -4.96 -41.44 -9.38
N ALA A 113 -4.11 -40.62 -8.73
CA ALA A 113 -4.38 -40.11 -7.40
C ALA A 113 -5.48 -39.05 -7.43
N PHE A 114 -5.40 -38.10 -8.37
CA PHE A 114 -6.45 -37.10 -8.58
C PHE A 114 -7.78 -37.74 -8.95
N PHE A 115 -7.77 -38.71 -9.87
CA PHE A 115 -8.98 -39.40 -10.32
C PHE A 115 -9.66 -40.18 -9.19
N ALA A 116 -8.90 -40.95 -8.41
CA ALA A 116 -9.43 -41.68 -7.27
C ALA A 116 -10.04 -40.75 -6.22
N GLN A 117 -9.40 -39.61 -5.94
CA GLN A 117 -9.92 -38.63 -4.99
C GLN A 117 -11.22 -37.98 -5.46
N THR A 118 -11.30 -37.62 -6.74
CA THR A 118 -12.54 -37.11 -7.36
C THR A 118 -13.65 -38.15 -7.28
N MET A 119 -13.36 -39.40 -7.66
CA MET A 119 -14.36 -40.48 -7.74
C MET A 119 -14.95 -40.89 -6.38
N LYS A 120 -14.22 -40.72 -5.26
CA LYS A 120 -14.80 -40.91 -3.90
C LYS A 120 -16.06 -40.06 -3.67
N THR A 121 -16.11 -38.86 -4.26
CA THR A 121 -17.26 -37.96 -4.14
C THR A 121 -18.32 -38.21 -5.21
N VAL A 122 -17.91 -38.63 -6.42
CA VAL A 122 -18.81 -38.86 -7.56
C VAL A 122 -19.56 -40.18 -7.43
N GLN A 123 -18.91 -41.21 -6.89
CA GLN A 123 -19.46 -42.55 -6.74
C GLN A 123 -19.14 -43.12 -5.34
N PRO A 124 -19.69 -42.54 -4.26
CA PRO A 124 -19.43 -42.98 -2.90
C PRO A 124 -20.00 -44.37 -2.57
N THR A 125 -20.98 -44.83 -3.36
CA THR A 125 -21.66 -46.12 -3.23
C THR A 125 -21.88 -46.76 -4.60
N ARG A 126 -21.95 -48.09 -4.65
CA ARG A 126 -22.27 -48.86 -5.86
C ARG A 126 -23.36 -49.89 -5.55
N MET A 127 -24.48 -49.81 -6.26
CA MET A 127 -25.54 -50.81 -6.10
C MET A 127 -25.01 -52.23 -6.37
N GLY A 128 -25.34 -53.16 -5.48
CA GLY A 128 -24.85 -54.55 -5.50
C GLY A 128 -23.54 -54.80 -4.73
N ILE A 129 -22.87 -53.73 -4.27
CA ILE A 129 -21.62 -53.82 -3.48
C ILE A 129 -21.82 -53.16 -2.12
N SER A 130 -21.30 -53.77 -1.06
CA SER A 130 -21.31 -53.18 0.28
C SER A 130 -20.51 -51.88 0.34
N THR A 131 -21.07 -50.86 1.00
CA THR A 131 -20.51 -49.50 1.03
C THR A 131 -19.10 -49.45 1.60
N GLY A 132 -18.85 -50.13 2.73
CA GLY A 132 -17.53 -50.17 3.36
C GLY A 132 -16.48 -50.82 2.45
N LEU A 133 -16.84 -51.91 1.78
CA LEU A 133 -15.96 -52.60 0.83
C LEU A 133 -15.64 -51.69 -0.37
N TRP A 134 -16.66 -51.07 -0.98
CA TRP A 134 -16.47 -50.14 -2.09
C TRP A 134 -15.55 -48.98 -1.72
N GLN A 135 -15.79 -48.33 -0.58
CA GLN A 135 -14.98 -47.19 -0.11
C GLN A 135 -13.53 -47.59 0.19
N SER A 136 -13.29 -48.85 0.59
CA SER A 136 -11.94 -49.37 0.84
C SER A 136 -11.18 -49.74 -0.43
N LEU A 137 -11.81 -50.39 -1.41
CA LEU A 137 -11.12 -50.99 -2.57
C LEU A 137 -11.19 -50.14 -3.85
N ALA A 138 -12.29 -49.41 -4.06
CA ALA A 138 -12.50 -48.64 -5.30
C ALA A 138 -11.44 -47.55 -5.55
N PRO A 139 -10.97 -46.79 -4.53
CA PRO A 139 -9.92 -45.79 -4.73
C PRO A 139 -8.65 -46.37 -5.35
N ASP A 140 -8.22 -47.54 -4.88
CA ASP A 140 -7.02 -48.20 -5.37
C ASP A 140 -7.20 -48.77 -6.79
N LEU A 141 -8.38 -49.32 -7.08
CA LEU A 141 -8.75 -49.80 -8.41
C LEU A 141 -8.82 -48.67 -9.45
N TRP A 142 -9.41 -47.53 -9.08
CA TRP A 142 -9.46 -46.33 -9.92
C TRP A 142 -8.06 -45.79 -10.22
N ALA A 143 -7.22 -45.65 -9.19
CA ALA A 143 -5.85 -45.16 -9.34
C ALA A 143 -5.02 -46.09 -10.25
N PHE A 144 -5.15 -47.41 -10.04
CA PHE A 144 -4.42 -48.38 -10.82
C PHE A 144 -4.87 -48.42 -12.28
N TYR A 145 -6.18 -48.41 -12.56
CA TYR A 145 -6.71 -48.31 -13.92
C TYR A 145 -6.08 -47.14 -14.69
N LEU A 146 -6.11 -45.95 -14.09
CA LEU A 146 -5.60 -44.76 -14.77
C LEU A 146 -4.08 -44.79 -14.94
N SER A 147 -3.35 -45.38 -13.98
CA SER A 147 -1.90 -45.55 -14.08
C SER A 147 -1.45 -46.42 -15.26
N LEU A 148 -2.29 -47.38 -15.67
CA LEU A 148 -2.03 -48.26 -16.82
C LEU A 148 -2.46 -47.64 -18.16
N LEU A 149 -3.25 -46.58 -18.15
CA LEU A 149 -3.80 -45.96 -19.35
C LEU A 149 -2.74 -45.45 -20.35
N PRO A 150 -1.59 -44.86 -19.92
CA PRO A 150 -0.51 -44.47 -20.84
C PRO A 150 0.10 -45.66 -21.61
N GLU A 151 0.25 -46.80 -20.94
CA GLU A 151 0.81 -48.03 -21.54
C GLU A 151 -0.25 -48.82 -22.33
N ARG A 152 -1.54 -48.59 -22.04
CA ARG A 152 -2.70 -49.27 -22.63
C ARG A 152 -3.71 -48.24 -23.19
N PRO A 153 -3.34 -47.48 -24.23
CA PRO A 153 -4.21 -46.44 -24.80
C PRO A 153 -5.54 -46.98 -25.35
N GLU A 154 -5.64 -48.29 -25.64
CA GLU A 154 -6.86 -48.98 -26.03
C GLU A 154 -7.92 -49.04 -24.92
N TRP A 155 -7.55 -48.78 -23.66
CA TRP A 155 -8.48 -48.72 -22.53
C TRP A 155 -9.18 -47.37 -22.36
N LYS A 156 -8.83 -46.38 -23.19
CA LYS A 156 -9.45 -45.05 -23.15
C LYS A 156 -10.95 -45.10 -23.43
N ILE A 157 -11.68 -44.17 -22.86
CA ILE A 157 -13.07 -43.91 -23.24
C ILE A 157 -13.13 -42.93 -24.42
N ILE A 158 -14.30 -42.86 -25.05
CA ILE A 158 -14.65 -41.80 -25.98
C ILE A 158 -15.78 -40.99 -25.32
N PRO A 159 -15.48 -39.82 -24.72
CA PRO A 159 -16.49 -39.01 -24.06
C PRO A 159 -17.41 -38.35 -25.09
N ASP A 160 -18.66 -38.09 -24.70
CA ASP A 160 -19.60 -37.34 -25.53
C ASP A 160 -19.12 -35.89 -25.71
N ALA A 161 -18.71 -35.55 -26.93
CA ALA A 161 -18.16 -34.26 -27.30
C ALA A 161 -19.14 -33.10 -27.00
N GLN A 162 -20.44 -33.31 -27.18
CA GLN A 162 -21.45 -32.29 -26.89
C GLN A 162 -21.50 -32.01 -25.39
N ARG A 163 -21.47 -33.06 -24.56
CA ARG A 163 -21.48 -32.92 -23.11
C ARG A 163 -20.20 -32.29 -22.56
N VAL A 164 -19.04 -32.61 -23.15
CA VAL A 164 -17.78 -31.93 -22.84
C VAL A 164 -17.90 -30.43 -23.13
N SER A 165 -18.37 -30.07 -24.33
CA SER A 165 -18.52 -28.66 -24.75
C SER A 165 -19.49 -27.89 -23.83
N GLN A 166 -20.66 -28.46 -23.52
CA GLN A 166 -21.65 -27.86 -22.62
C GLN A 166 -21.10 -27.68 -21.20
N SER A 167 -20.38 -28.67 -20.67
CA SER A 167 -19.77 -28.61 -19.34
C SER A 167 -18.71 -27.50 -19.29
N ARG A 168 -17.85 -27.41 -20.31
CA ARG A 168 -16.86 -26.33 -20.46
C ARG A 168 -17.52 -24.96 -20.50
N GLN A 169 -18.59 -24.79 -21.26
CA GLN A 169 -19.31 -23.51 -21.36
C GLN A 169 -19.87 -23.05 -20.01
N VAL A 170 -20.53 -23.95 -19.27
CA VAL A 170 -21.06 -23.64 -17.92
C VAL A 170 -19.93 -23.31 -16.95
N LEU A 171 -18.85 -24.08 -16.96
CA LEU A 171 -17.70 -23.86 -16.08
C LEU A 171 -16.97 -22.56 -16.41
N LEU A 172 -16.77 -22.21 -17.68
CA LEU A 172 -16.17 -20.94 -18.10
C LEU A 172 -17.02 -19.74 -17.66
N GLN A 173 -18.34 -19.82 -17.78
CA GLN A 173 -19.24 -18.76 -17.31
C GLN A 173 -19.22 -18.58 -15.78
N GLN A 174 -19.14 -19.68 -15.02
CA GLN A 174 -19.14 -19.64 -13.56
C GLN A 174 -17.76 -19.27 -12.98
N LEU A 175 -16.68 -19.87 -13.51
CA LEU A 175 -15.30 -19.63 -13.06
C LEU A 175 -14.74 -18.30 -13.59
N GLY A 176 -15.29 -17.75 -14.68
CA GLY A 176 -14.95 -16.42 -15.20
C GLY A 176 -15.65 -15.27 -14.47
N ARG A 177 -16.73 -15.54 -13.71
CA ARG A 177 -17.46 -14.52 -12.96
C ARG A 177 -16.81 -14.26 -11.59
N ARG A 178 -15.87 -13.31 -11.58
CA ARG A 178 -15.51 -12.36 -10.49
C ARG A 178 -15.05 -12.85 -9.11
N ASN A 179 -15.07 -14.15 -8.77
CA ASN A 179 -14.62 -14.61 -7.43
C ASN A 179 -13.42 -15.58 -7.41
N ALA A 180 -13.00 -16.10 -8.56
CA ALA A 180 -11.88 -17.04 -8.63
C ALA A 180 -10.54 -16.36 -8.35
N GLU A 181 -10.27 -15.18 -8.92
CA GLU A 181 -8.99 -14.48 -8.73
C GLU A 181 -8.79 -14.01 -7.29
N SER A 182 -9.82 -13.44 -6.65
CA SER A 182 -9.74 -13.06 -5.23
C SER A 182 -9.53 -14.26 -4.32
N THR A 183 -10.26 -15.36 -4.54
CA THR A 183 -10.07 -16.58 -3.74
C THR A 183 -8.68 -17.20 -3.97
N LEU A 184 -8.19 -17.17 -5.22
CA LEU A 184 -6.85 -17.64 -5.59
C LEU A 184 -5.78 -16.81 -4.88
N TYR A 185 -5.90 -15.49 -4.94
CA TYR A 185 -4.99 -14.55 -4.29
C TYR A 185 -4.96 -14.74 -2.76
N GLU A 186 -6.13 -14.84 -2.12
CA GLU A 186 -6.23 -15.07 -0.67
C GLU A 186 -5.61 -16.42 -0.25
N ASN A 187 -5.87 -17.49 -1.01
CA ASN A 187 -5.29 -18.79 -0.72
C ASN A 187 -3.77 -18.80 -0.94
N MET A 188 -3.30 -18.10 -1.97
CA MET A 188 -1.88 -17.89 -2.22
C MET A 188 -1.22 -17.19 -1.03
N LEU A 189 -1.76 -16.04 -0.59
CA LEU A 189 -1.24 -15.32 0.57
C LEU A 189 -1.24 -16.18 1.84
N LYS A 190 -2.34 -16.89 2.12
CA LYS A 190 -2.44 -17.81 3.27
C LYS A 190 -1.37 -18.91 3.26
N SER A 191 -1.03 -19.42 2.08
CA SER A 191 -0.01 -20.47 1.95
C SER A 191 1.40 -19.96 2.27
N VAL A 192 1.67 -18.68 2.01
CA VAL A 192 2.99 -18.06 2.19
C VAL A 192 3.11 -17.40 3.57
N ARG A 193 2.01 -16.91 4.15
CA ARG A 193 1.97 -16.19 5.44
C ARG A 193 2.66 -16.94 6.59
N ARG A 194 2.59 -18.28 6.62
CA ARG A 194 3.21 -19.08 7.70
C ARG A 194 4.74 -19.00 7.74
N ASN A 195 5.37 -18.57 6.65
CA ASN A 195 6.82 -18.57 6.51
C ASN A 195 7.45 -17.20 6.81
N PHE A 196 6.65 -16.15 6.98
CA PHE A 196 7.12 -14.77 7.15
C PHE A 196 6.42 -14.15 8.36
N ALA A 197 7.20 -13.87 9.40
CA ALA A 197 6.72 -13.18 10.60
C ALA A 197 6.46 -11.69 10.29
N ASP A 198 5.48 -11.12 10.99
CA ASP A 198 5.19 -9.69 10.90
C ASP A 198 6.38 -8.85 11.38
N VAL A 199 6.62 -7.72 10.72
CA VAL A 199 7.78 -6.86 10.93
C VAL A 199 7.37 -5.65 11.76
N SER A 200 7.99 -5.49 12.91
CA SER A 200 7.78 -4.37 13.84
C SER A 200 8.70 -3.17 13.53
N LEU A 201 8.45 -2.04 14.18
CA LEU A 201 9.33 -0.86 14.08
C LEU A 201 10.76 -1.18 14.55
N GLU A 202 10.88 -1.98 15.60
CA GLU A 202 12.16 -2.40 16.18
C GLU A 202 12.96 -3.27 15.22
N ASP A 203 12.30 -4.18 14.50
CA ASP A 203 12.95 -5.01 13.48
C ASP A 203 13.50 -4.13 12.34
N MET A 204 12.73 -3.13 11.89
CA MET A 204 13.11 -2.22 10.81
C MET A 204 14.25 -1.26 11.18
N THR A 205 14.43 -1.01 12.48
CA THR A 205 15.40 -0.06 13.03
C THR A 205 16.49 -0.75 13.85
N SER A 206 16.67 -2.07 13.61
CA SER A 206 17.61 -2.93 14.32
C SER A 206 18.96 -2.27 14.62
N GLY A 207 19.36 -2.28 15.89
CA GLY A 207 20.60 -1.65 16.37
C GLY A 207 20.45 -0.18 16.79
N THR A 208 19.23 0.38 16.71
CA THR A 208 18.88 1.70 17.23
C THR A 208 17.72 1.61 18.22
N ASP A 209 17.51 2.67 19.01
CA ASP A 209 16.41 2.73 19.99
C ASP A 209 15.23 3.57 19.45
N ALA A 210 14.46 2.97 18.53
CA ALA A 210 13.35 3.65 17.88
C ALA A 210 12.24 4.09 18.85
N ARG A 211 12.01 3.34 19.93
CA ARG A 211 10.98 3.65 20.94
C ARG A 211 11.22 4.96 21.65
N ARG A 212 12.45 5.47 21.69
CA ARG A 212 12.76 6.79 22.26
C ARG A 212 12.23 7.94 21.39
N LEU A 213 12.07 7.74 20.09
CA LEU A 213 11.54 8.74 19.18
C LEU A 213 10.09 8.47 18.79
N PHE A 214 9.79 7.25 18.37
CA PHE A 214 8.55 6.92 17.70
C PHE A 214 7.81 5.77 18.39
N THR A 215 6.49 5.84 18.34
CA THR A 215 5.58 4.78 18.78
C THR A 215 4.58 4.44 17.68
N THR A 216 4.15 3.18 17.63
CA THR A 216 3.08 2.69 16.76
C THR A 216 2.52 1.40 17.36
N ASP A 217 1.22 1.16 17.14
CA ASP A 217 0.53 -0.08 17.48
C ASP A 217 0.39 -1.02 16.25
N GLU A 218 0.82 -0.56 15.08
CA GLU A 218 0.74 -1.29 13.82
C GLU A 218 2.03 -2.07 13.53
N VAL A 219 1.89 -3.13 12.74
CA VAL A 219 3.02 -3.91 12.20
C VAL A 219 2.82 -4.12 10.71
N VAL A 220 3.90 -4.30 9.96
CA VAL A 220 3.79 -4.68 8.55
C VAL A 220 3.69 -6.21 8.47
N PRO A 221 2.62 -6.77 7.86
CA PRO A 221 2.54 -8.22 7.69
C PRO A 221 3.74 -8.76 6.93
N GLY A 222 4.36 -9.82 7.43
CA GLY A 222 5.65 -10.31 6.90
C GLY A 222 5.63 -10.69 5.43
N MET A 223 4.45 -11.08 4.95
CA MET A 223 4.19 -11.42 3.54
C MET A 223 4.29 -10.23 2.58
N PHE A 224 4.25 -8.99 3.07
CA PHE A 224 4.40 -7.75 2.30
C PHE A 224 5.79 -7.13 2.50
N THR A 225 6.81 -7.97 2.38
CA THR A 225 8.22 -7.57 2.46
C THR A 225 8.96 -8.03 1.21
N ARG A 226 10.09 -7.39 0.91
CA ARG A 226 10.97 -7.80 -0.18
C ARG A 226 11.47 -9.22 0.01
N GLN A 227 11.76 -9.61 1.26
CA GLN A 227 12.10 -10.99 1.60
C GLN A 227 10.99 -11.96 1.20
N ALA A 228 9.73 -11.63 1.47
CA ALA A 228 8.60 -12.48 1.08
C ALA A 228 8.38 -12.49 -0.43
N TRP A 229 8.53 -11.35 -1.09
CA TRP A 229 8.48 -11.25 -2.56
C TRP A 229 9.48 -12.21 -3.22
N GLU A 230 10.77 -12.06 -2.88
CA GLU A 230 11.88 -12.83 -3.45
C GLU A 230 11.89 -14.28 -2.94
N GLY A 231 11.43 -14.52 -1.71
CA GLY A 231 11.52 -15.81 -1.02
C GLY A 231 10.33 -16.75 -1.21
N GLY A 232 9.20 -16.30 -1.78
CA GLY A 232 8.06 -17.21 -1.99
C GLY A 232 6.87 -16.66 -2.75
N ILE A 233 6.55 -15.37 -2.66
CA ILE A 233 5.36 -14.82 -3.32
C ILE A 233 5.49 -14.86 -4.84
N GLN A 234 6.65 -14.50 -5.40
CA GLN A 234 6.86 -14.55 -6.85
C GLN A 234 6.59 -15.96 -7.42
N GLN A 235 7.12 -16.99 -6.75
CA GLN A 235 6.91 -18.39 -7.12
C GLN A 235 5.46 -18.84 -6.92
N ALA A 236 4.79 -18.35 -5.88
CA ALA A 236 3.40 -18.66 -5.62
C ALA A 236 2.47 -18.07 -6.70
N ILE A 237 2.75 -16.85 -7.17
CA ILE A 237 2.05 -16.23 -8.32
C ILE A 237 2.33 -17.03 -9.59
N ASP A 238 3.58 -17.42 -9.85
CA ASP A 238 3.95 -18.23 -11.02
C ASP A 238 3.22 -19.57 -11.03
N LYS A 239 3.16 -20.24 -9.88
CA LYS A 239 2.42 -21.50 -9.71
C LYS A 239 0.92 -21.31 -9.91
N ALA A 240 0.34 -20.21 -9.41
CA ALA A 240 -1.07 -19.91 -9.58
C ALA A 240 -1.42 -19.67 -11.06
N ALA A 241 -0.56 -18.95 -11.79
CA ALA A 241 -0.72 -18.70 -13.22
C ALA A 241 -0.52 -19.98 -14.05
N SER A 242 0.49 -20.80 -13.76
CA SER A 242 0.75 -22.05 -14.47
C SER A 242 -0.33 -23.11 -14.20
N SER A 243 -0.80 -23.23 -12.96
CA SER A 243 -1.92 -24.11 -12.63
C SER A 243 -3.16 -23.70 -13.42
N ARG A 244 -3.45 -22.39 -13.50
CA ARG A 244 -4.56 -21.87 -14.30
C ARG A 244 -4.36 -22.14 -15.80
N ARG A 245 -3.13 -22.06 -16.31
CA ARG A 245 -2.79 -22.44 -17.69
C ARG A 245 -3.17 -23.88 -17.95
N GLU A 246 -2.74 -24.82 -17.12
CA GLU A 246 -3.08 -26.24 -17.28
C GLU A 246 -4.59 -26.48 -17.16
N GLU A 247 -5.26 -25.81 -16.22
CA GLU A 247 -6.71 -25.91 -16.06
C GLU A 247 -7.46 -25.46 -17.31
N ILE A 248 -7.02 -24.36 -17.92
CA ILE A 248 -7.70 -23.81 -19.10
C ILE A 248 -7.27 -24.56 -20.37
N ASP A 249 -5.99 -24.85 -20.54
CA ASP A 249 -5.40 -25.33 -21.80
C ASP A 249 -5.97 -26.66 -22.29
N TRP A 250 -6.28 -27.62 -21.40
CA TRP A 250 -6.80 -28.92 -21.85
C TRP A 250 -8.16 -29.32 -21.23
N VAL A 251 -8.50 -28.83 -20.03
CA VAL A 251 -9.81 -29.15 -19.41
C VAL A 251 -10.90 -28.24 -19.93
N LEU A 252 -10.67 -26.92 -19.99
CA LEU A 252 -11.70 -25.93 -20.34
C LEU A 252 -11.65 -25.41 -21.77
N SER A 253 -10.52 -25.51 -22.47
CA SER A 253 -10.42 -25.05 -23.87
C SER A 253 -11.02 -26.06 -24.84
N ASP A 254 -11.76 -25.55 -25.82
CA ASP A 254 -12.04 -26.29 -27.04
C ASP A 254 -10.94 -25.92 -28.05
N SER A 255 -10.15 -26.89 -28.49
CA SER A 255 -8.86 -26.75 -29.17
C SER A 255 -8.87 -25.96 -30.51
N ARG A 256 -9.93 -25.21 -30.84
CA ARG A 256 -10.12 -24.57 -32.14
C ARG A 256 -10.71 -23.17 -32.18
N LYS A 257 -11.09 -22.50 -31.07
CA LYS A 257 -11.56 -21.10 -31.19
C LYS A 257 -11.43 -20.29 -29.89
N THR A 258 -10.59 -19.25 -29.98
CA THR A 258 -10.57 -18.03 -29.15
C THR A 258 -10.35 -18.20 -27.65
N MET A 259 -9.08 -18.20 -27.24
CA MET A 259 -8.74 -17.66 -25.92
C MET A 259 -8.94 -16.14 -25.98
N SER A 260 -9.81 -15.61 -25.13
CA SER A 260 -9.84 -14.17 -24.84
C SER A 260 -8.48 -13.81 -24.22
N THR A 261 -7.78 -12.81 -24.75
CA THR A 261 -6.49 -12.32 -24.25
C THR A 261 -6.50 -12.00 -22.76
N ASP A 262 -7.67 -11.62 -22.22
CA ASP A 262 -7.89 -11.32 -20.79
C ASP A 262 -7.77 -12.54 -19.86
N LEU A 263 -7.89 -13.76 -20.39
CA LEU A 263 -7.80 -15.02 -19.63
C LEU A 263 -6.45 -15.72 -19.77
N SER A 264 -5.47 -15.08 -20.41
CA SER A 264 -4.13 -15.65 -20.54
C SER A 264 -3.42 -15.79 -19.19
N PRO A 265 -2.61 -16.84 -18.98
CA PRO A 265 -1.80 -17.02 -17.77
C PRO A 265 -0.88 -15.83 -17.48
N GLU A 266 -0.31 -15.24 -18.53
CA GLU A 266 0.59 -14.10 -18.46
C GLU A 266 -0.17 -12.84 -17.99
N ALA A 267 -1.38 -12.61 -18.50
CA ALA A 267 -2.24 -11.53 -18.03
C ALA A 267 -2.69 -11.75 -16.57
N LEU A 268 -2.99 -13.00 -16.17
CA LEU A 268 -3.31 -13.33 -14.78
C LEU A 268 -2.12 -13.08 -13.86
N LYS A 269 -0.92 -13.52 -14.24
CA LYS A 269 0.32 -13.25 -13.49
C LYS A 269 0.52 -11.75 -13.30
N ALA A 270 0.37 -10.95 -14.36
CA ALA A 270 0.49 -9.50 -14.28
C ALA A 270 -0.54 -8.87 -13.34
N ARG A 271 -1.81 -9.30 -13.41
CA ARG A 271 -2.89 -8.82 -12.51
C ARG A 271 -2.64 -9.19 -11.05
N LEU A 272 -2.25 -10.44 -10.76
CA LEU A 272 -1.92 -10.89 -9.41
C LEU A 272 -0.70 -10.14 -8.85
N THR A 273 0.32 -9.93 -9.68
CA THR A 273 1.52 -9.17 -9.31
C THR A 273 1.17 -7.72 -8.98
N ARG A 274 0.40 -7.05 -9.85
CA ARG A 274 -0.06 -5.68 -9.60
C ARG A 274 -0.87 -5.58 -8.32
N ARG A 275 -1.84 -6.49 -8.11
CA ARG A 275 -2.63 -6.53 -6.87
C ARG A 275 -1.77 -6.73 -5.63
N TYR A 276 -0.80 -7.65 -5.69
CA TYR A 276 0.15 -7.86 -4.60
C TYR A 276 0.92 -6.58 -4.25
N PHE A 277 1.45 -5.87 -5.25
CA PHE A 277 2.18 -4.63 -5.00
C PHE A 277 1.30 -3.47 -4.53
N THR A 278 0.01 -3.44 -4.91
CA THR A 278 -0.97 -2.52 -4.32
C THR A 278 -1.18 -2.80 -2.84
N ASP A 279 -1.39 -4.06 -2.44
CA ASP A 279 -1.57 -4.43 -1.03
C ASP A 279 -0.28 -4.26 -0.21
N PHE A 280 0.88 -4.50 -0.84
CA PHE A 280 2.19 -4.21 -0.28
C PHE A 280 2.31 -2.74 0.05
N ALA A 281 2.10 -1.86 -0.93
CA ALA A 281 2.18 -0.42 -0.76
C ALA A 281 1.22 0.06 0.34
N GLY A 282 -0.04 -0.40 0.30
CA GLY A 282 -1.04 -0.07 1.33
C GLY A 282 -0.64 -0.49 2.74
N SER A 283 -0.04 -1.68 2.91
CA SER A 283 0.40 -2.16 4.22
C SER A 283 1.53 -1.30 4.80
N TRP A 284 2.49 -0.88 3.96
CA TRP A 284 3.56 0.01 4.37
C TRP A 284 3.06 1.44 4.66
N LEU A 285 2.18 1.98 3.83
CA LEU A 285 1.57 3.29 4.05
C LEU A 285 0.79 3.33 5.38
N ASN A 286 0.00 2.29 5.67
CA ASN A 286 -0.75 2.20 6.92
C ASN A 286 0.19 2.20 8.15
N PHE A 287 1.22 1.35 8.12
CA PHE A 287 2.21 1.30 9.19
C PHE A 287 2.92 2.66 9.38
N LEU A 288 3.40 3.29 8.30
CA LEU A 288 4.23 4.49 8.39
C LEU A 288 3.41 5.74 8.77
N ASN A 289 2.17 5.85 8.29
CA ASN A 289 1.27 6.92 8.70
C ASN A 289 0.73 6.75 10.14
N SER A 290 0.85 5.56 10.72
CA SER A 290 0.48 5.32 12.13
C SER A 290 1.54 5.75 13.13
N LEU A 291 2.78 6.02 12.67
CA LEU A 291 3.88 6.44 13.52
C LEU A 291 3.51 7.74 14.25
N ARG A 292 3.89 7.82 15.53
CA ARG A 292 3.73 9.00 16.36
C ARG A 292 5.05 9.37 16.98
N LEU A 293 5.40 10.65 16.94
CA LEU A 293 6.53 11.19 17.67
C LEU A 293 6.18 11.25 19.17
N ASN A 294 7.09 10.80 20.02
CA ASN A 294 6.93 10.94 21.47
C ASN A 294 6.88 12.42 21.87
N PRO A 295 6.04 12.80 22.84
CA PRO A 295 5.97 14.19 23.28
C PRO A 295 7.25 14.60 24.02
N ALA A 296 7.79 15.77 23.67
CA ALA A 296 8.83 16.45 24.43
C ALA A 296 8.25 17.76 25.00
N THR A 297 8.53 18.05 26.28
CA THR A 297 7.94 19.22 26.98
C THR A 297 8.99 20.20 27.49
N THR A 298 10.26 19.79 27.52
CA THR A 298 11.38 20.63 27.96
C THR A 298 12.42 20.77 26.87
N ILE A 299 13.25 21.82 26.95
CA ILE A 299 14.36 22.02 26.01
C ILE A 299 15.34 20.83 26.05
N ALA A 300 15.54 20.22 27.22
CA ALA A 300 16.37 19.04 27.36
C ALA A 300 15.80 17.85 26.57
N ASP A 301 14.50 17.55 26.74
CA ASP A 301 13.82 16.46 26.02
C ASP A 301 13.91 16.66 24.49
N VAL A 302 13.60 17.87 24.02
CA VAL A 302 13.69 18.22 22.59
C VAL A 302 15.12 18.05 22.09
N THR A 303 16.10 18.56 22.85
CA THR A 303 17.51 18.46 22.49
C THR A 303 17.95 17.00 22.36
N ASP A 304 17.53 16.14 23.29
CA ASP A 304 17.82 14.70 23.26
C ASP A 304 17.17 14.02 22.05
N GLN A 305 15.91 14.34 21.73
CA GLN A 305 15.24 13.83 20.54
C GLN A 305 15.95 14.28 19.25
N LEU A 306 16.26 15.57 19.11
CA LEU A 306 16.98 16.08 17.94
C LEU A 306 18.40 15.50 17.86
N THR A 307 19.02 15.18 19.00
CA THR A 307 20.31 14.46 19.05
C THR A 307 20.17 13.08 18.43
N LEU A 308 19.17 12.31 18.87
CA LEU A 308 18.94 10.96 18.38
C LEU A 308 18.51 10.95 16.91
N ILE A 309 17.71 11.91 16.46
CA ILE A 309 17.32 12.07 15.04
C ILE A 309 18.55 12.31 14.15
N SER A 310 19.47 13.18 14.57
CA SER A 310 20.63 13.57 13.75
C SER A 310 21.90 12.75 13.97
N ASP A 311 21.89 11.77 14.88
CA ASP A 311 23.02 10.88 15.11
C ASP A 311 23.24 9.92 13.93
N VAL A 312 24.35 10.07 13.22
CA VAL A 312 24.64 9.28 12.00
C VAL A 312 24.75 7.77 12.27
N ARG A 313 25.11 7.36 13.49
CA ARG A 313 25.33 5.95 13.85
C ARG A 313 24.10 5.30 14.49
N GLN A 314 23.37 6.06 15.30
CA GLN A 314 22.32 5.53 16.16
C GLN A 314 20.92 6.06 15.80
N SER A 315 20.77 6.85 14.75
CA SER A 315 19.47 7.43 14.38
C SER A 315 18.46 6.38 13.92
N PRO A 316 17.34 6.21 14.66
CA PRO A 316 16.24 5.37 14.20
C PRO A 316 15.58 5.88 12.92
N LEU A 317 15.61 7.19 12.67
CA LEU A 317 15.13 7.79 11.42
C LEU A 317 15.98 7.30 10.23
N ILE A 318 17.32 7.37 10.34
CA ILE A 318 18.22 6.92 9.27
C ILE A 318 18.06 5.41 9.04
N ALA A 319 17.97 4.62 10.12
CA ALA A 319 17.76 3.18 10.03
C ALA A 319 16.44 2.84 9.30
N LEU A 320 15.34 3.49 9.70
CA LEU A 320 14.03 3.31 9.08
C LEU A 320 14.06 3.69 7.59
N MET A 321 14.62 4.85 7.26
CA MET A 321 14.75 5.29 5.86
C MET A 321 15.56 4.32 5.01
N ASN A 322 16.64 3.74 5.54
CA ASN A 322 17.41 2.70 4.84
C ASN A 322 16.60 1.42 4.61
N THR A 323 15.81 0.99 5.60
CA THR A 323 14.90 -0.15 5.45
C THR A 323 13.86 0.14 4.37
N LEU A 324 13.23 1.32 4.37
CA LEU A 324 12.28 1.74 3.34
C LEU A 324 12.91 1.78 1.96
N ALA A 325 14.16 2.25 1.86
CA ALA A 325 14.93 2.24 0.61
C ALA A 325 15.03 0.83 0.03
N TRP A 326 15.35 -0.12 0.90
CA TRP A 326 15.61 -1.49 0.50
C TRP A 326 14.31 -2.23 0.15
N GLN A 327 13.23 -1.97 0.90
CA GLN A 327 11.89 -2.53 0.67
C GLN A 327 11.23 -1.96 -0.59
N GLY A 328 11.36 -0.66 -0.85
CA GLY A 328 10.79 0.02 -2.02
C GLY A 328 11.37 -0.46 -3.36
N GLN A 329 12.49 -1.17 -3.34
CA GLN A 329 13.10 -1.80 -4.52
C GLN A 329 12.56 -3.21 -4.81
N ALA A 330 11.56 -3.70 -4.06
CA ALA A 330 10.95 -5.00 -4.32
C ALA A 330 10.34 -5.05 -5.73
N GLY A 331 10.59 -6.14 -6.46
CA GLY A 331 10.05 -6.33 -7.80
C GLY A 331 10.77 -5.55 -8.92
N GLN A 332 11.81 -4.77 -8.61
CA GLN A 332 12.64 -4.14 -9.65
C GLN A 332 13.36 -5.22 -10.46
N GLN A 333 13.20 -5.17 -11.79
CA GLN A 333 13.98 -6.03 -12.69
C GLN A 333 15.44 -5.54 -12.66
N ARG A 334 16.34 -6.36 -12.11
CA ARG A 334 17.78 -6.12 -12.28
C ARG A 334 18.08 -6.27 -13.77
N GLU A 335 18.30 -5.18 -14.49
CA GLU A 335 18.92 -5.25 -15.81
C GLU A 335 20.23 -6.03 -15.64
N GLY A 336 20.35 -7.16 -16.35
CA GLY A 336 21.62 -7.87 -16.42
C GLY A 336 22.66 -6.89 -16.94
N LEU A 337 23.83 -6.83 -16.29
CA LEU A 337 24.94 -5.94 -16.65
C LEU A 337 25.29 -6.00 -18.16
N SER A 338 24.95 -7.11 -18.84
CA SER A 338 25.08 -7.30 -20.28
C SER A 338 24.14 -6.43 -21.14
N ASP A 339 22.87 -6.26 -20.76
CA ASP A 339 21.89 -5.51 -21.58
C ASP A 339 22.13 -4.00 -21.51
N SER A 340 22.59 -3.51 -20.34
CA SER A 340 23.00 -2.11 -20.16
C SER A 340 24.17 -1.73 -21.07
N LEU A 341 25.19 -2.60 -21.16
CA LEU A 341 26.36 -2.40 -22.03
C LEU A 341 26.00 -2.44 -23.53
N ILE A 342 25.08 -3.32 -23.92
CA ILE A 342 24.60 -3.42 -25.31
C ILE A 342 23.77 -2.19 -25.69
N LYS A 343 22.95 -1.66 -24.76
CA LYS A 343 22.17 -0.44 -24.97
C LYS A 343 23.07 0.80 -25.06
N SER A 344 24.07 0.92 -24.18
CA SER A 344 25.08 1.99 -24.24
C SER A 344 25.91 1.97 -25.53
N ALA A 345 26.28 0.79 -26.03
CA ALA A 345 26.99 0.66 -27.31
C ALA A 345 26.11 1.03 -28.51
N LYS A 346 24.78 0.81 -28.43
CA LYS A 346 23.84 1.13 -29.50
C LYS A 346 23.49 2.62 -29.56
N ASP A 347 23.40 3.29 -28.40
CA ASP A 347 23.21 4.75 -28.32
C ASP A 347 24.45 5.55 -28.77
N LEU A 348 25.66 4.97 -28.68
CA LEU A 348 26.90 5.57 -29.19
C LEU A 348 27.06 5.53 -30.73
N VAL A 349 26.30 4.67 -31.42
CA VAL A 349 26.39 4.47 -32.88
C VAL A 349 25.22 5.14 -33.64
N GLY A 350 24.11 5.41 -32.96
CA GLY A 350 22.90 6.02 -33.54
C GLY A 350 22.85 7.54 -33.43
N GLY A 351 23.75 8.26 -34.11
CA GLY A 351 23.66 9.71 -34.22
C GLY A 351 22.62 10.16 -35.25
N LYS A 352 21.45 10.65 -34.79
CA LYS A 352 20.68 11.81 -35.31
C LYS A 352 19.27 11.92 -34.70
N ASP A 353 18.93 13.15 -34.34
CA ASP A 353 17.61 13.72 -33.98
C ASP A 353 16.73 12.93 -32.99
N LYS A 354 16.96 13.16 -31.69
CA LYS A 354 16.00 12.85 -30.63
C LYS A 354 15.17 14.11 -30.27
N PRO A 355 13.85 14.01 -30.11
CA PRO A 355 13.03 15.11 -29.58
C PRO A 355 13.46 15.45 -28.15
N VAL A 356 13.33 16.73 -27.77
CA VAL A 356 13.80 17.32 -26.51
C VAL A 356 13.13 16.72 -25.26
N ILE A 357 12.10 15.89 -25.40
CA ILE A 357 11.48 15.14 -24.31
C ILE A 357 11.14 13.74 -24.82
N ASP A 358 11.99 12.77 -24.49
CA ASP A 358 11.72 11.35 -24.70
C ASP A 358 11.20 10.76 -23.38
N GLN A 359 9.88 10.68 -23.22
CA GLN A 359 9.23 10.13 -22.00
C GLN A 359 9.52 8.64 -21.78
N SER A 360 10.22 7.99 -22.71
CA SER A 360 10.58 6.58 -22.68
C SER A 360 11.99 6.32 -22.11
N ALA A 361 12.69 7.36 -21.65
CA ALA A 361 14.04 7.27 -21.07
C ALA A 361 14.06 7.17 -19.53
N ALA A 362 12.93 6.82 -18.91
CA ALA A 362 12.94 6.39 -17.50
C ALA A 362 13.58 4.99 -17.42
N GLY A 363 14.54 4.79 -16.51
CA GLY A 363 15.06 3.46 -16.19
C GLY A 363 13.94 2.46 -15.84
N PRO A 364 14.24 1.15 -15.70
CA PRO A 364 13.22 0.13 -15.48
C PRO A 364 12.33 0.48 -14.28
N GLN A 365 11.07 0.84 -14.57
CA GLN A 365 10.08 1.22 -13.56
C GLN A 365 9.71 -0.01 -12.72
N GLY A 366 10.00 0.05 -11.43
CA GLY A 366 9.55 -0.92 -10.45
C GLY A 366 8.05 -0.77 -10.15
N PRO A 367 7.38 -1.85 -9.70
CA PRO A 367 5.94 -1.81 -9.39
C PRO A 367 5.60 -0.94 -8.17
N LEU A 368 6.61 -0.47 -7.42
CA LEU A 368 6.50 0.38 -6.24
C LEU A 368 6.99 1.80 -6.48
N ASP A 369 7.45 2.14 -7.69
CA ASP A 369 8.09 3.43 -7.97
C ASP A 369 7.12 4.61 -7.78
N ASP A 370 5.84 4.44 -8.08
CA ASP A 370 4.83 5.49 -7.86
C ASP A 370 4.65 5.80 -6.36
N THR A 371 4.67 4.77 -5.50
CA THR A 371 4.46 4.94 -4.05
C THR A 371 5.76 5.28 -3.31
N PHE A 372 6.87 4.61 -3.60
CA PHE A 372 8.15 4.78 -2.87
C PHE A 372 9.11 5.75 -3.57
N GLY A 373 8.85 6.16 -4.82
CA GLY A 373 9.72 7.01 -5.63
C GLY A 373 10.10 8.33 -4.95
N PRO A 374 9.16 9.14 -4.44
CA PRO A 374 9.49 10.38 -3.73
C PRO A 374 10.43 10.16 -2.53
N LEU A 375 10.23 9.06 -1.79
CA LEU A 375 11.08 8.69 -0.65
C LEU A 375 12.49 8.28 -1.10
N LEU A 376 12.60 7.52 -2.19
CA LEU A 376 13.88 7.13 -2.77
C LEU A 376 14.67 8.32 -3.33
N GLN A 377 13.97 9.30 -3.91
CA GLN A 377 14.55 10.57 -4.37
C GLN A 377 15.16 11.36 -3.20
N LEU A 378 14.44 11.48 -2.07
CA LEU A 378 14.93 12.17 -0.88
C LEU A 378 16.25 11.59 -0.33
N MET A 379 16.46 10.29 -0.52
CA MET A 379 17.69 9.60 -0.13
C MET A 379 18.79 9.61 -1.19
N GLY A 380 18.55 10.20 -2.37
CA GLY A 380 19.50 10.23 -3.47
C GLY A 380 19.75 8.85 -4.11
N LYS A 381 18.82 7.90 -3.99
CA LYS A 381 18.97 6.50 -4.45
C LYS A 381 18.28 6.19 -5.78
N ASN A 382 17.93 7.20 -6.58
CA ASN A 382 17.37 6.97 -7.92
C ASN A 382 18.46 6.61 -8.94
N THR A 383 18.44 5.37 -9.43
CA THR A 383 19.29 4.88 -10.53
C THR A 383 18.71 5.18 -11.92
N GLY A 384 17.60 5.91 -12.02
CA GLY A 384 16.78 6.01 -13.24
C GLY A 384 16.76 7.35 -13.98
N SER A 385 17.49 8.39 -13.54
CA SER A 385 17.39 9.71 -14.17
C SER A 385 18.74 10.39 -14.36
N ASN A 386 19.33 10.18 -15.53
CA ASN A 386 20.32 11.07 -16.14
C ASN A 386 19.64 12.09 -17.09
N VAL A 387 18.37 12.40 -16.84
CA VAL A 387 17.65 13.53 -17.43
C VAL A 387 17.81 14.67 -16.45
N MET A 388 18.28 15.82 -16.93
CA MET A 388 18.44 17.08 -16.20
C MET A 388 17.31 17.23 -15.17
N SER A 389 17.58 16.85 -13.92
CA SER A 389 16.66 17.09 -12.82
C SER A 389 16.72 18.58 -12.60
N ALA A 390 15.63 19.26 -12.95
CA ALA A 390 15.38 20.58 -12.40
C ALA A 390 15.41 20.40 -10.87
N ASP A 391 16.51 20.84 -10.24
CA ASP A 391 16.63 21.15 -8.83
C ASP A 391 15.82 20.27 -7.84
N SER A 392 16.22 19.01 -7.60
CA SER A 392 15.82 18.35 -6.34
C SER A 392 16.68 18.89 -5.18
N THR A 393 16.45 20.15 -4.81
CA THR A 393 17.09 20.83 -3.67
C THR A 393 16.76 20.21 -2.30
N LEU A 394 15.85 19.23 -2.26
CA LEU A 394 15.41 18.54 -1.05
C LEU A 394 16.20 17.24 -0.84
N SER A 395 16.89 17.11 0.29
CA SER A 395 17.62 15.89 0.66
C SER A 395 17.56 15.62 2.16
N LEU A 396 17.55 14.32 2.52
CA LEU A 396 17.60 13.90 3.92
C LEU A 396 18.86 14.42 4.62
N GLN A 397 20.00 14.43 3.93
CA GLN A 397 21.26 14.91 4.49
C GLN A 397 21.21 16.40 4.86
N THR A 398 20.62 17.23 3.98
CA THR A 398 20.43 18.65 4.26
C THR A 398 19.49 18.85 5.45
N TYR A 399 18.41 18.07 5.52
CA TYR A 399 17.50 18.09 6.67
C TYR A 399 18.23 17.77 7.98
N LEU A 400 18.98 16.68 8.06
CA LEU A 400 19.74 16.27 9.26
C LEU A 400 20.79 17.32 9.67
N THR A 401 21.41 17.98 8.69
CA THR A 401 22.36 19.08 8.93
C THR A 401 21.64 20.27 9.55
N ARG A 402 20.46 20.64 9.04
CA ARG A 402 19.64 21.72 9.58
C ARG A 402 19.12 21.40 10.99
N ILE A 403 18.67 20.17 11.23
CA ILE A 403 18.29 19.67 12.57
C ILE A 403 19.46 19.80 13.55
N THR A 404 20.67 19.46 13.12
CA THR A 404 21.87 19.60 13.96
C THR A 404 22.14 21.06 14.34
N ARG A 405 21.90 22.03 13.45
CA ARG A 405 22.02 23.47 13.78
C ARG A 405 21.00 23.89 14.83
N VAL A 406 19.75 23.49 14.66
CA VAL A 406 18.68 23.76 15.65
C VAL A 406 19.06 23.16 17.01
N ARG A 407 19.48 21.90 17.03
CA ARG A 407 19.96 21.21 18.24
C ARG A 407 21.09 21.97 18.93
N LEU A 408 22.12 22.37 18.19
CA LEU A 408 23.25 23.13 18.76
C LEU A 408 22.80 24.48 19.33
N ARG A 409 21.82 25.15 18.70
CA ARG A 409 21.26 26.40 19.22
C ARG A 409 20.49 26.19 20.53
N LEU A 410 19.67 25.13 20.61
CA LEU A 410 18.95 24.78 21.84
C LEU A 410 19.91 24.35 22.96
N GLN A 411 20.98 23.63 22.64
CA GLN A 411 22.04 23.28 23.58
C GLN A 411 22.74 24.53 24.15
N GLN A 412 22.97 25.57 23.34
CA GLN A 412 23.51 26.83 23.82
C GLN A 412 22.57 27.52 24.83
N VAL A 413 21.26 27.44 24.61
CA VAL A 413 20.25 27.97 25.56
C VAL A 413 20.27 27.16 26.85
N ALA A 414 20.25 25.82 26.76
CA ALA A 414 20.22 24.94 27.92
C ALA A 414 21.47 25.08 28.82
N ASN A 415 22.63 25.34 28.21
CA ASN A 415 23.91 25.49 28.92
C ASN A 415 24.27 26.94 29.29
N ALA A 416 23.39 27.91 29.03
CA ALA A 416 23.62 29.30 29.39
C ALA A 416 23.59 29.50 30.92
N SER A 417 24.29 30.52 31.41
CA SER A 417 24.25 30.90 32.83
C SER A 417 22.83 31.29 33.30
N ASP A 418 22.05 31.90 32.40
CA ASP A 418 20.61 32.14 32.56
C ASP A 418 19.85 31.59 31.33
N PRO A 419 19.37 30.33 31.40
CA PRO A 419 18.63 29.69 30.31
C PRO A 419 17.30 30.38 29.99
N GLN A 420 16.64 31.00 30.98
CA GLN A 420 15.34 31.64 30.77
C GLN A 420 15.47 32.94 29.98
N GLU A 421 16.46 33.76 30.33
CA GLU A 421 16.77 34.98 29.59
C GLU A 421 17.16 34.66 28.14
N MET A 422 18.04 33.68 27.94
CA MET A 422 18.50 33.29 26.60
C MET A 422 17.35 32.70 25.74
N MET A 423 16.43 31.97 26.35
CA MET A 423 15.22 31.46 25.68
C MET A 423 14.32 32.62 25.23
N GLN A 424 14.13 33.64 26.07
CA GLN A 424 13.36 34.84 25.71
C GLN A 424 14.01 35.60 24.55
N VAL A 425 15.33 35.75 24.55
CA VAL A 425 16.07 36.37 23.44
C VAL A 425 15.87 35.58 22.16
N LEU A 426 15.99 34.25 22.21
CA LEU A 426 15.76 33.39 21.05
C LEU A 426 14.32 33.54 20.51
N ALA A 427 13.32 33.44 21.38
CA ALA A 427 11.92 33.62 21.01
C ALA A 427 11.65 35.02 20.45
N GLN A 428 12.27 36.06 21.01
CA GLN A 428 12.15 37.41 20.49
C GLN A 428 12.73 37.52 19.09
N THR A 429 13.92 36.96 18.82
CA THR A 429 14.47 36.98 17.45
C THR A 429 13.56 36.27 16.44
N VAL A 430 12.83 35.24 16.87
CA VAL A 430 11.82 34.56 16.08
C VAL A 430 10.59 35.45 15.84
N PHE A 431 9.97 36.02 16.88
CA PHE A 431 8.82 36.92 16.73
C PHE A 431 9.12 38.15 15.86
N GLN A 432 10.37 38.62 15.89
CA GLN A 432 10.85 39.74 15.08
C GLN A 432 11.17 39.36 13.62
N GLY A 433 11.18 38.06 13.27
CA GLY A 433 11.56 37.58 11.94
C GLY A 433 13.06 37.64 11.65
N LYS A 434 13.89 37.65 12.69
CA LYS A 434 15.36 37.72 12.60
C LYS A 434 16.04 36.36 12.72
N SER A 435 15.37 35.36 13.32
CA SER A 435 15.91 34.01 13.49
C SER A 435 15.61 33.15 12.28
N VAL A 436 16.60 33.00 11.40
CA VAL A 436 16.51 32.26 10.15
C VAL A 436 16.57 30.74 10.38
N ASP A 437 17.38 30.26 11.33
CA ASP A 437 17.67 28.81 11.42
C ASP A 437 16.47 27.94 11.81
N LEU A 438 15.64 28.38 12.76
CA LEU A 438 14.50 27.57 13.25
C LEU A 438 13.32 27.59 12.27
N THR A 439 12.96 28.77 11.76
CA THR A 439 11.87 28.94 10.77
C THR A 439 12.21 28.31 9.43
N ASP A 440 13.44 28.50 8.92
CA ASP A 440 13.83 27.93 7.63
C ASP A 440 13.92 26.41 7.71
N THR A 441 14.33 25.87 8.85
CA THR A 441 14.40 24.41 9.03
C THR A 441 12.99 23.81 9.09
N GLN A 442 12.05 24.47 9.77
CA GLN A 442 10.64 24.06 9.77
C GLN A 442 10.04 24.10 8.37
N GLN A 443 10.27 25.18 7.62
CA GLN A 443 9.85 25.29 6.22
C GLN A 443 10.45 24.18 5.36
N TYR A 444 11.74 23.88 5.53
CA TYR A 444 12.40 22.80 4.82
C TYR A 444 11.79 21.43 5.15
N GLY A 445 11.46 21.18 6.42
CA GLY A 445 10.75 19.97 6.84
C GLY A 445 9.36 19.86 6.22
N SER A 446 8.61 20.96 6.18
CA SER A 446 7.29 21.04 5.53
C SER A 446 7.37 20.80 4.01
N LEU A 447 8.40 21.34 3.35
CA LEU A 447 8.66 21.10 1.92
C LEU A 447 8.95 19.63 1.65
N ILE A 448 9.78 18.99 2.49
CA ILE A 448 10.02 17.53 2.39
C ILE A 448 8.70 16.78 2.57
N SER A 449 7.94 17.05 3.63
CA SER A 449 6.67 16.39 3.88
C SER A 449 5.69 16.54 2.72
N ALA A 450 5.60 17.73 2.12
CA ALA A 450 4.74 17.98 0.96
C ALA A 450 5.25 17.25 -0.30
N SER A 451 6.58 17.16 -0.48
CA SER A 451 7.17 16.49 -1.64
C SER A 451 6.95 14.98 -1.67
N LEU A 452 6.66 14.36 -0.52
CA LEU A 452 6.35 12.92 -0.45
C LEU A 452 4.98 12.57 -1.02
N GLY A 453 4.08 13.55 -1.17
CA GLY A 453 2.71 13.34 -1.65
C GLY A 453 1.70 13.07 -0.52
N GLU A 454 0.42 13.14 -0.87
CA GLU A 454 -0.70 13.07 0.09
C GLU A 454 -0.78 11.72 0.82
N GLU A 455 -0.46 10.63 0.12
CA GLU A 455 -0.43 9.26 0.68
C GLU A 455 0.53 9.13 1.87
N TRP A 456 1.59 9.94 1.90
CA TRP A 456 2.64 9.96 2.92
C TRP A 456 2.48 11.09 3.94
N SER A 457 1.35 11.81 3.93
CA SER A 457 1.18 13.02 4.75
C SER A 457 1.37 12.79 6.25
N GLY A 458 0.83 11.71 6.82
CA GLY A 458 0.99 11.37 8.24
C GLY A 458 2.44 11.07 8.61
N PHE A 459 3.10 10.24 7.80
CA PHE A 459 4.51 9.91 7.92
C PHE A 459 5.42 11.13 7.78
N GLY A 460 5.23 11.91 6.72
CA GLY A 460 6.01 13.11 6.42
C GLY A 460 5.91 14.15 7.51
N ASN A 461 4.70 14.39 8.02
CA ASN A 461 4.46 15.31 9.13
C ASN A 461 5.17 14.82 10.40
N THR A 462 5.02 13.53 10.74
CA THR A 462 5.60 12.95 11.96
C THR A 462 7.13 12.99 11.96
N LEU A 463 7.77 12.69 10.83
CA LEU A 463 9.22 12.63 10.77
C LEU A 463 9.89 13.98 10.52
N PHE A 464 9.30 14.83 9.67
CA PHE A 464 10.00 16.02 9.16
C PHE A 464 9.49 17.33 9.76
N VAL A 465 8.25 17.38 10.26
CA VAL A 465 7.61 18.61 10.74
C VAL A 465 7.44 18.63 12.26
N GLN A 466 6.94 17.54 12.85
CA GLN A 466 6.66 17.47 14.29
C GLN A 466 7.89 17.69 15.19
N PRO A 467 9.10 17.13 14.92
CA PRO A 467 10.25 17.37 15.79
C PRO A 467 10.62 18.85 15.90
N LEU A 468 10.47 19.59 14.80
CA LEU A 468 10.72 21.02 14.74
C LEU A 468 9.58 21.82 15.38
N THR A 469 8.35 21.33 15.26
CA THR A 469 7.17 21.92 15.91
C THR A 469 7.28 21.80 17.44
N GLN A 470 7.66 20.64 17.98
CA GLN A 470 7.89 20.48 19.42
C GLN A 470 9.03 21.38 19.91
N ALA A 471 10.11 21.48 19.15
CA ALA A 471 11.21 22.41 19.45
C ALA A 471 10.75 23.87 19.49
N TRP A 472 9.91 24.24 18.53
CA TRP A 472 9.33 25.57 18.41
C TRP A 472 8.43 25.91 19.59
N GLU A 473 7.46 25.06 19.90
CA GLU A 473 6.50 25.27 20.99
C GLU A 473 7.20 25.39 22.35
N THR A 474 8.23 24.57 22.59
CA THR A 474 9.02 24.57 23.81
C THR A 474 9.77 25.90 24.03
N VAL A 475 10.19 26.58 22.96
CA VAL A 475 10.90 27.87 23.04
C VAL A 475 9.92 29.05 23.10
N LEU A 476 8.84 29.02 22.32
CA LEU A 476 7.98 30.18 22.14
C LEU A 476 6.86 30.32 23.17
N LEU A 477 6.24 29.22 23.60
CA LEU A 477 5.10 29.29 24.52
C LEU A 477 5.45 29.99 25.85
N PRO A 478 6.60 29.70 26.51
CA PRO A 478 6.98 30.42 27.73
C PRO A 478 7.25 31.91 27.49
N SER A 479 7.76 32.25 26.31
CA SER A 479 8.18 33.61 25.94
C SER A 479 7.02 34.50 25.47
N ALA A 480 5.88 33.92 25.10
CA ALA A 480 4.67 34.66 24.74
C ALA A 480 4.16 35.55 25.89
N ALA A 481 4.34 35.12 27.16
CA ALA A 481 4.00 35.92 28.32
C ALA A 481 4.84 37.22 28.40
N SER A 482 6.15 37.12 28.15
CA SER A 482 7.06 38.28 28.11
C SER A 482 6.66 39.28 27.01
N LEU A 483 6.24 38.77 25.84
CA LEU A 483 5.74 39.62 24.76
C LEU A 483 4.42 40.33 25.13
N ASN A 484 3.51 39.63 25.81
CA ASN A 484 2.28 40.24 26.33
C ASN A 484 2.58 41.35 27.35
N ASP A 485 3.54 41.15 28.24
CA ASP A 485 4.00 42.18 29.18
C ASP A 485 4.63 43.38 28.49
N LYS A 486 5.36 43.13 27.41
CA LYS A 486 5.94 44.20 26.59
C LYS A 486 4.84 45.01 25.91
N TRP A 487 3.85 44.37 25.28
CA TRP A 487 2.68 45.04 24.67
C TRP A 487 1.90 45.88 25.68
N ARG A 488 1.65 45.32 26.88
CA ARG A 488 0.94 46.01 27.96
C ARG A 488 1.64 47.31 28.36
N ARG A 489 2.97 47.28 28.51
CA ARG A 489 3.76 48.45 28.93
C ARG A 489 3.99 49.45 27.79
N SER A 490 4.27 48.99 26.58
CA SER A 490 4.66 49.85 25.46
C SER A 490 3.48 50.56 24.81
N VAL A 491 2.32 49.89 24.71
CA VAL A 491 1.16 50.40 24.00
C VAL A 491 -0.04 50.60 24.91
N VAL A 492 -0.47 49.55 25.62
CA VAL A 492 -1.77 49.55 26.33
C VAL A 492 -1.79 50.57 27.48
N ALA A 493 -0.76 50.61 28.32
CA ALA A 493 -0.68 51.56 29.44
C ALA A 493 -0.71 53.02 28.96
N ASN A 494 0.01 53.32 27.88
CA ASN A 494 0.05 54.65 27.28
C ASN A 494 -1.30 55.01 26.63
N TRP A 495 -1.97 54.04 26.00
CA TRP A 495 -3.30 54.21 25.41
C TRP A 495 -4.33 54.58 26.48
N HIS A 496 -4.39 53.81 27.58
CA HIS A 496 -5.30 54.09 28.70
C HIS A 496 -5.04 55.47 29.31
N THR A 497 -3.77 55.81 29.53
CA THR A 497 -3.39 57.14 30.05
C THR A 497 -3.91 58.28 29.15
N ALA A 498 -3.89 58.09 27.83
CA ALA A 498 -4.33 59.11 26.88
C ALA A 498 -5.86 59.22 26.75
N PHE A 499 -6.59 58.09 26.84
CA PHE A 499 -7.97 58.00 26.35
C PHE A 499 -9.02 57.59 27.39
N ASP A 500 -8.62 57.10 28.57
CA ASP A 500 -9.58 56.70 29.60
C ASP A 500 -10.43 57.89 30.07
N GLY A 501 -11.74 57.67 30.16
CA GLY A 501 -12.70 58.70 30.58
C GLY A 501 -12.94 59.81 29.56
N ARG A 502 -12.55 59.64 28.29
CA ARG A 502 -12.72 60.63 27.22
C ARG A 502 -13.64 60.13 26.09
N PHE A 503 -14.44 61.02 25.52
CA PHE A 503 -15.22 60.75 24.31
C PHE A 503 -14.28 60.60 23.10
N PRO A 504 -14.48 59.62 22.19
CA PRO A 504 -15.63 58.71 22.07
C PRO A 504 -15.49 57.38 22.84
N PHE A 505 -14.39 57.15 23.56
CA PHE A 505 -14.12 55.87 24.24
C PHE A 505 -14.97 55.68 25.51
N ALA A 506 -15.36 56.77 26.16
CA ALA A 506 -16.30 56.81 27.27
C ALA A 506 -17.33 57.95 27.07
N ALA A 507 -18.53 57.79 27.62
CA ALA A 507 -19.53 58.85 27.64
C ALA A 507 -19.10 59.99 28.60
N SER A 508 -18.35 60.95 28.06
CA SER A 508 -17.70 62.03 28.82
C SER A 508 -17.82 63.37 28.09
N LYS A 509 -17.69 64.47 28.83
CA LYS A 509 -17.61 65.83 28.28
C LYS A 509 -16.21 66.20 27.81
N SER A 510 -15.20 65.40 28.16
CA SER A 510 -13.82 65.61 27.69
C SER A 510 -13.60 64.80 26.41
N ASP A 511 -13.15 65.47 25.36
CA ASP A 511 -12.80 64.81 24.11
C ASP A 511 -11.37 64.23 24.14
N ALA A 512 -11.18 63.14 23.39
CA ALA A 512 -9.88 62.59 23.09
C ALA A 512 -9.12 63.47 22.09
N SER A 513 -7.80 63.62 22.29
CA SER A 513 -6.95 64.39 21.38
C SER A 513 -6.74 63.64 20.07
N LEU A 514 -7.19 64.22 18.95
CA LEU A 514 -6.96 63.67 17.61
C LEU A 514 -5.47 63.56 17.23
N PRO A 515 -4.61 64.56 17.53
CA PRO A 515 -3.17 64.41 17.36
C PRO A 515 -2.60 63.23 18.16
N MET A 516 -3.06 63.04 19.40
CA MET A 516 -2.63 61.92 20.24
C MET A 516 -3.09 60.59 19.66
N LEU A 517 -4.35 60.49 19.18
CA LEU A 517 -4.85 59.31 18.48
C LEU A 517 -4.00 58.99 17.24
N ALA A 518 -3.64 60.01 16.46
CA ALA A 518 -2.75 59.85 15.32
C ALA A 518 -1.36 59.32 15.70
N GLU A 519 -0.81 59.65 16.87
CA GLU A 519 0.46 59.05 17.31
C GLU A 519 0.39 57.52 17.49
N PHE A 520 -0.77 56.98 17.84
CA PHE A 520 -0.95 55.54 18.01
C PHE A 520 -1.22 54.81 16.69
N VAL A 521 -2.12 55.35 15.88
CA VAL A 521 -2.69 54.61 14.73
C VAL A 521 -2.07 54.96 13.40
N ARG A 522 -1.31 56.07 13.28
CA ARG A 522 -0.78 56.56 12.00
C ARG A 522 -0.13 55.44 11.18
N LYS A 523 -0.45 55.41 9.89
CA LYS A 523 0.12 54.48 8.93
C LYS A 523 1.65 54.51 8.96
N ASP A 524 2.26 53.34 8.96
CA ASP A 524 3.71 53.07 8.91
C ASP A 524 4.56 53.58 10.10
N SER A 525 3.99 54.42 10.98
CA SER A 525 4.76 55.13 12.01
C SER A 525 4.03 55.33 13.34
N GLY A 526 2.78 54.88 13.47
CA GLY A 526 2.06 54.86 14.72
C GLY A 526 2.71 53.92 15.75
N ARG A 527 2.52 54.16 17.05
CA ARG A 527 3.06 53.30 18.10
C ARG A 527 2.63 51.83 17.96
N ILE A 528 1.38 51.59 17.55
CA ILE A 528 0.87 50.24 17.31
C ILE A 528 1.59 49.63 16.12
N GLU A 529 1.63 50.33 14.99
CA GLU A 529 2.29 49.88 13.77
C GLU A 529 3.77 49.54 14.00
N ARG A 530 4.51 50.42 14.70
CA ARG A 530 5.92 50.19 15.06
C ARG A 530 6.08 48.97 15.96
N PHE A 531 5.18 48.76 16.92
CA PHE A 531 5.24 47.57 17.76
C PHE A 531 5.03 46.29 16.94
N LEU A 532 4.01 46.24 16.08
CA LEU A 532 3.71 45.07 15.25
C LEU A 532 4.86 44.76 14.29
N THR A 533 5.39 45.77 13.60
CA THR A 533 6.54 45.64 12.67
C THR A 533 7.87 45.36 13.36
N THR A 534 8.07 45.80 14.60
CA THR A 534 9.35 45.60 15.29
C THR A 534 9.38 44.30 16.08
N GLU A 535 8.27 43.95 16.75
CA GLU A 535 8.21 42.85 17.71
C GLU A 535 7.49 41.60 17.20
N LEU A 536 6.64 41.72 16.16
CA LEU A 536 5.77 40.63 15.68
C LEU A 536 5.93 40.33 14.17
N ASN A 537 6.86 40.97 13.47
CA ASN A 537 7.01 40.85 12.02
C ASN A 537 7.30 39.43 11.52
N GLY A 538 7.86 38.55 12.36
CA GLY A 538 8.10 37.16 12.02
C GLY A 538 6.86 36.27 12.13
N VAL A 539 5.80 36.71 12.80
CA VAL A 539 4.60 35.90 13.08
C VAL A 539 3.29 36.58 12.67
N LEU A 540 3.36 37.86 12.30
CA LEU A 540 2.25 38.68 11.86
C LEU A 540 2.73 39.58 10.71
N HIS A 541 2.05 39.51 9.58
CA HIS A 541 2.35 40.33 8.42
C HIS A 541 1.13 41.15 7.99
N LYS A 542 1.37 42.13 7.13
CA LYS A 542 0.34 43.05 6.64
C LYS A 542 -0.11 42.64 5.23
N GLU A 543 -1.38 42.27 5.08
CA GLU A 543 -2.04 42.02 3.80
C GLU A 543 -2.97 43.20 3.49
N GLY A 544 -2.52 44.07 2.57
CA GLY A 544 -3.22 45.33 2.30
C GLY A 544 -3.26 46.25 3.52
N SER A 545 -4.45 46.46 4.10
CA SER A 545 -4.64 47.24 5.34
C SER A 545 -4.87 46.36 6.58
N GLN A 546 -4.86 45.04 6.44
CA GLN A 546 -5.12 44.11 7.54
C GLN A 546 -3.85 43.40 8.01
N TRP A 547 -3.74 43.24 9.32
CA TRP A 547 -2.76 42.42 10.00
C TRP A 547 -3.28 40.99 10.13
N VAL A 548 -2.52 40.03 9.59
CA VAL A 548 -2.88 38.62 9.49
C VAL A 548 -1.73 37.77 10.07
N PRO A 549 -2.02 36.69 10.84
CA PRO A 549 -0.99 35.77 11.28
C PRO A 549 -0.30 35.06 10.11
N ASP A 550 1.03 34.93 10.19
CA ASP A 550 1.80 34.14 9.24
C ASP A 550 1.53 32.66 9.49
N LYS A 551 0.82 31.97 8.58
CA LYS A 551 0.41 30.57 8.79
C LYS A 551 1.58 29.60 8.94
N VAL A 552 2.75 29.94 8.41
CA VAL A 552 3.95 29.11 8.45
C VAL A 552 4.68 29.34 9.77
N ASN A 553 4.90 30.61 10.11
CA ASN A 553 5.72 30.99 11.26
C ASN A 553 4.92 31.17 12.56
N SER A 554 3.59 31.19 12.52
CA SER A 554 2.75 31.25 13.74
C SER A 554 2.22 29.87 14.18
N HIS A 555 2.79 28.78 13.65
CA HIS A 555 2.41 27.43 14.06
C HIS A 555 2.62 27.22 15.58
N GLY A 556 1.63 26.64 16.27
CA GLY A 556 1.63 26.50 17.74
C GLY A 556 1.34 27.80 18.52
N LEU A 557 1.26 28.97 17.86
CA LEU A 557 0.90 30.24 18.49
C LEU A 557 -0.55 30.61 18.17
N VAL A 558 -1.33 30.89 19.22
CA VAL A 558 -2.72 31.33 19.07
C VAL A 558 -2.82 32.81 19.42
N PHE A 559 -3.04 33.65 18.40
CA PHE A 559 -3.37 35.05 18.62
C PHE A 559 -4.78 35.20 19.18
N ASN A 560 -4.93 36.08 20.18
CA ASN A 560 -6.26 36.43 20.70
C ASN A 560 -7.10 37.07 19.57
N PRO A 561 -8.27 36.52 19.21
CA PRO A 561 -9.11 37.08 18.15
C PRO A 561 -9.60 38.52 18.43
N ALA A 562 -9.72 38.90 19.71
CA ALA A 562 -10.05 40.28 20.08
C ALA A 562 -8.90 41.25 19.77
N PHE A 563 -7.65 40.83 19.98
CA PHE A 563 -6.47 41.62 19.62
C PHE A 563 -6.41 41.85 18.12
N LEU A 564 -6.56 40.79 17.31
CA LEU A 564 -6.54 40.91 15.85
C LEU A 564 -7.67 41.82 15.33
N ARG A 565 -8.89 41.71 15.88
CA ARG A 565 -9.99 42.61 15.52
C ARG A 565 -9.69 44.07 15.86
N ALA A 566 -9.16 44.32 17.06
CA ALA A 566 -8.85 45.67 17.53
C ALA A 566 -7.79 46.36 16.66
N ILE A 567 -6.66 45.70 16.40
CA ILE A 567 -5.59 46.30 15.57
C ILE A 567 -6.05 46.54 14.13
N ASN A 568 -6.90 45.66 13.58
CA ASN A 568 -7.44 45.81 12.23
C ASN A 568 -8.47 46.95 12.13
N GLN A 569 -9.32 47.13 13.14
CA GLN A 569 -10.21 48.29 13.23
C GLN A 569 -9.43 49.60 13.31
N LEU A 570 -8.36 49.64 14.11
CA LEU A 570 -7.50 50.83 14.24
C LEU A 570 -6.72 51.11 12.95
N SER A 571 -6.28 50.07 12.22
CA SER A 571 -5.65 50.21 10.91
C SER A 571 -6.60 50.84 9.87
N GLN A 572 -7.86 50.39 9.83
CA GLN A 572 -8.90 50.98 8.97
C GLN A 572 -9.16 52.46 9.30
N LEU A 573 -9.21 52.81 10.58
CA LEU A 573 -9.37 54.20 11.01
C LEU A 573 -8.19 55.08 10.57
N SER A 574 -6.96 54.55 10.60
CA SER A 574 -5.78 55.27 10.10
C SER A 574 -5.87 55.58 8.60
N ASP A 575 -6.39 54.66 7.78
CA ASP A 575 -6.56 54.89 6.35
C ASP A 575 -7.57 56.02 6.09
N ILE A 576 -8.63 56.13 6.90
CA ILE A 576 -9.65 57.20 6.80
C ILE A 576 -9.10 58.55 7.29
N LEU A 577 -8.31 58.54 8.37
CA LEU A 577 -7.77 59.76 9.00
C LEU A 577 -6.48 60.28 8.33
N SER A 578 -5.98 59.60 7.29
CA SER A 578 -4.76 60.00 6.59
C SER A 578 -4.93 61.34 5.83
N PRO A 579 -3.89 62.19 5.74
CA PRO A 579 -3.98 63.52 5.11
C PRO A 579 -4.50 63.52 3.66
N THR A 580 -4.28 62.42 2.94
CA THR A 580 -4.76 62.20 1.57
C THR A 580 -6.26 61.89 1.53
N ALA A 581 -6.79 61.16 2.52
CA ALA A 581 -8.21 60.89 2.68
C ALA A 581 -8.96 62.12 3.20
N ALA A 582 -8.33 62.94 4.06
CA ALA A 582 -8.87 64.21 4.55
C ALA A 582 -9.11 65.26 3.44
N ARG A 583 -8.37 65.20 2.31
CA ARG A 583 -8.63 66.05 1.13
C ARG A 583 -9.81 65.56 0.28
N GLY A 584 -10.20 64.29 0.39
CA GLY A 584 -11.28 63.67 -0.40
C GLY A 584 -12.59 63.45 0.37
N SER A 585 -12.58 63.53 1.70
CA SER A 585 -13.76 63.34 2.55
C SER A 585 -14.51 64.65 2.80
N ALA A 586 -15.02 65.26 1.71
CA ALA A 586 -16.03 66.30 1.84
C ALA A 586 -17.37 65.64 2.17
N LEU A 587 -17.77 65.70 3.45
CA LEU A 587 -19.10 65.28 3.85
C LEU A 587 -20.10 66.30 3.33
N SER A 588 -20.85 65.96 2.28
CA SER A 588 -21.89 66.87 1.77
C SER A 588 -23.13 66.76 2.64
N TYR A 589 -23.38 67.81 3.42
CA TYR A 589 -24.63 67.94 4.16
C TYR A 589 -25.68 68.55 3.24
N ARG A 590 -26.74 67.80 2.94
CA ARG A 590 -27.90 68.32 2.22
C ARG A 590 -29.00 68.62 3.25
N PRO A 591 -29.26 69.89 3.60
CA PRO A 591 -30.32 70.22 4.55
C PRO A 591 -31.68 69.81 3.96
N GLY A 592 -32.41 68.97 4.69
CA GLY A 592 -33.82 68.72 4.40
C GLY A 592 -34.66 69.85 4.97
N LEU A 593 -35.43 70.56 4.13
CA LEU A 593 -36.39 71.55 4.61
C LEU A 593 -37.47 70.84 5.46
N PRO A 594 -37.67 71.23 6.73
CA PRO A 594 -38.76 70.70 7.52
C PRO A 594 -40.09 71.12 6.89
N ARG A 595 -41.03 70.17 6.74
CA ARG A 595 -42.36 70.31 6.10
C ARG A 595 -43.30 71.39 6.71
N ARG A 596 -42.83 72.25 7.62
CA ARG A 596 -43.62 73.26 8.38
C ARG A 596 -43.13 74.70 8.25
N LEU A 597 -42.37 75.07 7.21
CA LEU A 597 -41.96 76.48 6.97
C LEU A 597 -42.36 77.05 5.59
N SER A 598 -43.31 76.43 4.87
CA SER A 598 -43.80 76.95 3.57
C SER A 598 -45.31 77.25 3.53
N ARG A 599 -45.94 77.50 4.67
CA ARG A 599 -47.23 78.22 4.72
C ARG A 599 -46.97 79.55 5.42
N HIS A 600 -47.10 80.64 4.67
CA HIS A 600 -46.86 82.05 5.00
C HIS A 600 -45.58 82.63 4.40
N ILE A 601 -45.52 82.64 3.06
CA ILE A 601 -45.41 83.89 2.28
C ILE A 601 -46.42 83.76 1.13
#